data_AF-A0A2C1LCK2-F1
#
_entry.id   AF-A0A2C1LCK2-F1
#
_cell.length_a   1.000
_cell.length_b   1.000
_cell.length_c   1.000
_cell.angle_alpha   90.00
_cell.angle_beta   90.00
_cell.angle_gamma   90.00
#
_symmetry.space_group_name_H-M   'P 1'
#
loop_
_entity.id
_entity.type
_entity.pdbx_description
1 polymer ?
#
loop_
_entity_poly.entity_id
_entity_poly.type
_entity_poly.pdbx_seq_one_letter_code
_entity_poly.pdbx_strand_id
1 'polypeptide(L)'
;MKEQEVLLNESESIKEAHDASKASIQSRISNLESGGVKGTGDDSTYRHLKDYESNTYFTRSVEYNAGKEGTGFTYKVYQRGDIDWNMVRTKGAKKGRGLTNAEAASKYGLAPILDDAGSVATLHHSQQKGVGPLFEASTRYHNISNAKRPPLHPYKGKLNPFYPMDEPTRKAFQKVDSINYWKTRGNEALGGN
;
A
#
# COMPACT_ATOMS: atom_id res chain seq x y z
N MET A 1 8.11 55.92 -27.29
CA MET A 1 7.51 55.89 -25.94
C MET A 1 6.58 54.68 -25.75
N LYS A 2 5.57 54.45 -26.61
CA LYS A 2 4.62 53.33 -26.43
C LYS A 2 5.24 51.93 -26.40
N GLU A 3 6.26 51.63 -27.21
CA GLU A 3 6.89 50.29 -27.23
C GLU A 3 7.72 49.97 -25.98
N GLN A 4 8.40 50.96 -25.38
CA GLN A 4 9.15 50.75 -24.15
C GLN A 4 8.22 50.51 -22.94
N GLU A 5 7.06 51.15 -22.93
CA GLU A 5 6.05 50.98 -21.89
C GLU A 5 5.36 49.61 -21.95
N VAL A 6 5.15 49.07 -23.17
CA VAL A 6 4.65 47.70 -23.38
C VAL A 6 5.67 46.66 -22.90
N LEU A 7 6.94 46.81 -23.27
CA LEU A 7 8.00 45.89 -22.83
C LEU A 7 8.21 45.91 -21.31
N LEU A 8 8.07 47.07 -20.67
CA LEU A 8 8.12 47.20 -19.21
C LEU A 8 6.94 46.45 -18.56
N ASN A 9 5.72 46.64 -19.05
CA ASN A 9 4.52 45.96 -18.51
C ASN A 9 4.57 44.44 -18.72
N GLU A 10 5.08 43.96 -19.86
CA GLU A 10 5.30 42.53 -20.09
C GLU A 10 6.36 41.96 -19.15
N SER A 11 7.43 42.70 -18.87
CA SER A 11 8.48 42.27 -17.94
C SER A 11 7.99 42.15 -16.49
N GLU A 12 7.10 43.05 -16.06
CA GLU A 12 6.48 42.99 -14.74
C GLU A 12 5.51 41.81 -14.63
N SER A 13 4.69 41.57 -15.65
CA SER A 13 3.77 40.43 -15.68
C SER A 13 4.49 39.08 -15.66
N ILE A 14 5.63 38.96 -16.37
CA ILE A 14 6.45 37.75 -16.34
C ILE A 14 7.06 37.54 -14.95
N LYS A 15 7.47 38.62 -14.27
CA LYS A 15 8.03 38.54 -12.92
C LYS A 15 6.97 38.09 -11.90
N GLU A 16 5.75 38.62 -11.98
CA GLU A 16 4.63 38.19 -11.14
C GLU A 16 4.25 36.72 -11.37
N ALA A 17 4.19 36.29 -12.63
CA ALA A 17 3.92 34.90 -12.98
C ALA A 17 5.02 33.95 -12.46
N HIS A 18 6.29 34.39 -12.53
CA HIS A 18 7.41 33.64 -11.99
C HIS A 18 7.36 33.52 -10.46
N ASP A 19 7.04 34.61 -9.76
CA ASP A 19 6.91 34.60 -8.29
C ASP A 19 5.70 33.79 -7.82
N ALA A 20 4.57 33.86 -8.53
CA ALA A 20 3.40 33.01 -8.28
C ALA A 20 3.71 31.51 -8.51
N SER A 21 4.46 31.19 -9.58
CA SER A 21 4.90 29.83 -9.87
C SER A 21 5.85 29.31 -8.78
N LYS A 22 6.78 30.14 -8.32
CA LYS A 22 7.69 29.82 -7.21
C LYS A 22 6.93 29.58 -5.90
N ALA A 23 5.94 30.41 -5.58
CA ALA A 23 5.07 30.22 -4.42
C ALA A 23 4.23 28.93 -4.52
N SER A 24 3.71 28.61 -5.71
CA SER A 24 2.97 27.37 -5.95
C SER A 24 3.86 26.12 -5.87
N ILE A 25 5.12 26.21 -6.29
CA ILE A 25 6.07 25.11 -6.18
C ILE A 25 6.48 24.92 -4.72
N GLN A 26 6.74 26.01 -3.99
CA GLN A 26 7.05 25.94 -2.56
C GLN A 26 5.88 25.44 -1.72
N SER A 27 4.63 25.81 -2.04
CA SER A 27 3.46 25.24 -1.36
C SER A 27 3.28 23.75 -1.67
N ARG A 28 3.56 23.31 -2.90
CA ARG A 28 3.55 21.89 -3.28
C ARG A 28 4.66 21.08 -2.59
N ILE A 29 5.88 21.64 -2.48
CA ILE A 29 7.00 21.01 -1.77
C ILE A 29 6.70 20.97 -0.27
N SER A 30 6.22 22.07 0.31
CA SER A 30 5.78 22.12 1.71
C SER A 30 4.67 21.11 1.97
N ASN A 31 3.71 20.93 1.07
CA ASN A 31 2.66 19.90 1.18
C ASN A 31 3.19 18.47 0.99
N LEU A 32 4.29 18.28 0.25
CA LEU A 32 4.98 16.99 0.13
C LEU A 32 5.80 16.68 1.40
N GLU A 33 6.49 17.67 1.96
CA GLU A 33 7.30 17.56 3.17
C GLU A 33 6.42 17.50 4.43
N SER A 34 5.28 18.21 4.46
CA SER A 34 4.24 18.09 5.47
C SER A 34 3.32 16.88 5.25
N GLY A 35 3.44 16.21 4.10
CA GLY A 35 2.91 14.86 3.88
C GLY A 35 3.65 13.80 4.70
N GLY A 36 4.83 14.16 5.26
CA GLY A 36 5.28 13.61 6.53
C GLY A 36 4.39 14.15 7.63
N VAL A 37 3.25 13.48 7.86
CA VAL A 37 2.32 13.80 8.94
C VAL A 37 3.11 13.78 10.25
N LYS A 38 3.40 14.97 10.76
CA LYS A 38 3.71 15.19 12.18
C LYS A 38 2.49 14.67 12.93
N GLY A 39 2.66 13.52 13.59
CA GLY A 39 1.61 12.81 14.30
C GLY A 39 0.89 13.74 15.27
N THR A 40 -0.29 14.19 14.87
CA THR A 40 -1.29 14.72 15.78
C THR A 40 -2.05 13.53 16.33
N GLY A 41 -1.57 13.01 17.46
CA GLY A 41 -2.38 12.43 18.54
C GLY A 41 -3.54 11.48 18.18
N ASP A 42 -3.34 10.53 17.29
CA ASP A 42 -4.13 9.28 17.29
C ASP A 42 -3.19 8.13 16.95
N ASP A 43 -3.03 7.18 17.87
CA ASP A 43 -2.08 6.06 17.81
C ASP A 43 -2.57 4.96 16.82
N SER A 44 -3.25 5.38 15.74
CA SER A 44 -3.87 4.49 14.77
C SER A 44 -2.78 3.91 13.87
N THR A 45 -2.51 2.62 14.04
CA THR A 45 -1.58 1.85 13.19
C THR A 45 -2.07 1.71 11.74
N TYR A 46 -3.25 2.23 11.42
CA TYR A 46 -3.92 2.04 10.14
C TYR A 46 -4.82 3.25 9.80
N ARG A 47 -4.52 3.95 8.71
CA ARG A 47 -5.25 5.15 8.28
C ARG A 47 -5.76 5.02 6.85
N HIS A 48 -7.06 5.25 6.63
CA HIS A 48 -7.62 5.35 5.28
C HIS A 48 -6.99 6.53 4.51
N LEU A 49 -6.62 6.32 3.24
CA LEU A 49 -6.08 7.38 2.39
C LEU A 49 -7.04 7.77 1.26
N LYS A 50 -7.49 6.78 0.47
CA LYS A 50 -8.25 7.03 -0.75
C LYS A 50 -8.92 5.77 -1.28
N ASP A 51 -10.12 5.94 -1.83
CA ASP A 51 -10.81 4.96 -2.68
C ASP A 51 -10.63 5.23 -4.18
N TYR A 52 -10.72 4.17 -4.99
CA TYR A 52 -10.55 4.14 -6.44
C TYR A 52 -11.74 3.44 -7.08
N GLU A 53 -12.74 4.22 -7.51
CA GLU A 53 -13.99 3.70 -8.09
C GLU A 53 -13.80 3.01 -9.45
N SER A 54 -12.75 3.37 -10.20
CA SER A 54 -12.50 2.87 -11.56
C SER A 54 -11.57 1.65 -11.64
N ASN A 55 -11.25 1.00 -10.51
CA ASN A 55 -10.33 -0.14 -10.47
C ASN A 55 -11.06 -1.42 -10.05
N THR A 56 -10.99 -2.45 -10.90
CA THR A 56 -11.67 -3.74 -10.67
C THR A 56 -11.18 -4.47 -9.41
N TYR A 57 -9.91 -4.32 -9.07
CA TYR A 57 -9.29 -5.10 -8.00
C TYR A 57 -8.85 -4.22 -6.85
N PHE A 58 -8.07 -3.17 -7.11
CA PHE A 58 -7.52 -2.32 -6.04
C PHE A 58 -8.38 -1.07 -5.84
N THR A 59 -9.40 -1.20 -5.01
CA THR A 59 -10.42 -0.16 -4.81
C THR A 59 -10.07 0.80 -3.69
N ARG A 60 -9.06 0.50 -2.86
CA ARG A 60 -8.71 1.34 -1.69
C ARG A 60 -7.21 1.39 -1.45
N SER A 61 -6.74 2.48 -0.86
CA SER A 61 -5.41 2.58 -0.27
C SER A 61 -5.45 3.10 1.16
N VAL A 62 -4.53 2.58 1.97
CA VAL A 62 -4.35 2.93 3.38
C VAL A 62 -2.87 3.17 3.68
N GLU A 63 -2.60 3.85 4.77
CA GLU A 63 -1.32 3.87 5.44
C GLU A 63 -1.35 2.83 6.57
N TYR A 64 -0.35 1.97 6.64
CA TYR A 64 -0.21 0.94 7.66
C TYR A 64 1.14 1.07 8.35
N ASN A 65 1.13 1.36 9.65
CA ASN A 65 2.32 1.39 10.49
C ASN A 65 2.48 0.05 11.20
N ALA A 66 3.57 -0.66 10.92
CA ALA A 66 3.84 -2.00 11.46
C ALA A 66 4.20 -2.00 12.96
N GLY A 67 4.37 -0.83 13.57
CA GLY A 67 4.73 -0.68 14.98
C GLY A 67 6.11 -1.25 15.32
N LYS A 68 6.52 -1.05 16.58
CA LYS A 68 7.86 -1.47 17.07
C LYS A 68 8.03 -2.98 17.19
N GLU A 69 6.93 -3.72 17.36
CA GLU A 69 6.93 -5.19 17.39
C GLU A 69 7.14 -5.80 16.00
N GLY A 70 6.82 -5.04 14.95
CA GLY A 70 7.03 -5.38 13.55
C GLY A 70 8.34 -4.84 13.00
N THR A 71 8.35 -4.48 11.73
CA THR A 71 9.51 -3.81 11.11
C THR A 71 9.67 -2.35 11.53
N GLY A 72 8.66 -1.74 12.15
CA GLY A 72 8.61 -0.29 12.39
C GLY A 72 8.35 0.56 11.15
N PHE A 73 8.20 -0.06 9.97
CA PHE A 73 7.94 0.66 8.73
C PHE A 73 6.48 1.12 8.63
N THR A 74 6.31 2.23 7.92
CA THR A 74 5.00 2.71 7.49
C THR A 74 4.85 2.46 6.00
N TYR A 75 3.83 1.70 5.63
CA TYR A 75 3.57 1.28 4.27
C TYR A 75 2.31 1.95 3.71
N LYS A 76 2.38 2.42 2.46
CA LYS A 76 1.17 2.61 1.67
C LYS A 76 0.72 1.25 1.14
N VAL A 77 -0.49 0.81 1.48
CA VAL A 77 -1.04 -0.48 1.05
C VAL A 77 -2.19 -0.25 0.08
N TYR A 78 -2.15 -0.92 -1.07
CA TYR A 78 -3.25 -0.99 -2.04
C TYR A 78 -4.04 -2.26 -1.83
N GLN A 79 -5.33 -2.07 -1.55
CA GLN A 79 -6.23 -3.06 -1.00
C GLN A 79 -7.21 -3.55 -2.03
N ARG A 80 -7.48 -4.85 -1.99
CA ARG A 80 -8.48 -5.47 -2.83
C ARG A 80 -9.88 -5.12 -2.36
N GLY A 81 -10.75 -4.81 -3.32
CA GLY A 81 -12.18 -4.64 -3.11
C GLY A 81 -13.00 -5.90 -3.42
N ASP A 82 -12.42 -6.86 -4.12
CA ASP A 82 -13.08 -8.09 -4.56
C ASP A 82 -12.95 -9.25 -3.57
N ILE A 83 -12.55 -8.98 -2.32
CA ILE A 83 -12.48 -10.01 -1.28
C ILE A 83 -13.91 -10.31 -0.80
N ASP A 84 -14.35 -11.55 -1.02
CA ASP A 84 -15.52 -12.07 -0.30
C ASP A 84 -15.13 -12.37 1.15
N TRP A 85 -15.40 -11.41 2.02
CA TRP A 85 -15.13 -11.51 3.46
C TRP A 85 -16.02 -12.54 4.17
N ASN A 86 -17.20 -12.84 3.60
CA ASN A 86 -18.16 -13.80 4.15
C ASN A 86 -17.92 -15.24 3.67
N MET A 87 -17.00 -15.44 2.71
CA MET A 87 -16.65 -16.77 2.21
C MET A 87 -16.20 -17.69 3.35
N VAL A 88 -16.93 -18.79 3.56
CA VAL A 88 -16.53 -19.84 4.51
C VAL A 88 -15.40 -20.66 3.91
N ARG A 89 -14.28 -20.73 4.64
CA ARG A 89 -13.06 -21.36 4.17
C ARG A 89 -13.17 -22.88 4.29
N THR A 90 -13.14 -23.57 3.15
CA THR A 90 -13.01 -25.04 3.09
C THR A 90 -11.57 -25.50 2.83
N LYS A 91 -10.72 -24.58 2.33
CA LYS A 91 -9.33 -24.81 1.94
C LYS A 91 -8.37 -23.88 2.70
N GLY A 92 -7.08 -23.94 2.38
CA GLY A 92 -6.03 -23.17 3.05
C GLY A 92 -5.64 -23.73 4.42
N ALA A 93 -5.11 -22.84 5.28
CA ALA A 93 -4.61 -23.19 6.61
C ALA A 93 -5.68 -23.89 7.47
N LYS A 94 -5.33 -25.03 8.08
CA LYS A 94 -6.26 -25.87 8.87
C LYS A 94 -7.02 -25.07 9.94
N LYS A 95 -6.32 -24.19 10.66
CA LYS A 95 -6.88 -23.35 11.73
C LYS A 95 -7.96 -22.36 11.25
N GLY A 96 -8.00 -22.03 9.96
CA GLY A 96 -9.00 -21.12 9.40
C GLY A 96 -10.17 -21.84 8.73
N ARG A 97 -10.18 -23.17 8.63
CA ARG A 97 -11.27 -23.90 7.96
C ARG A 97 -12.53 -23.88 8.83
N GLY A 98 -13.68 -23.68 8.21
CA GLY A 98 -14.96 -23.51 8.89
C GLY A 98 -15.20 -22.09 9.42
N LEU A 99 -14.24 -21.18 9.27
CA LEU A 99 -14.42 -19.75 9.52
C LEU A 99 -14.60 -19.00 8.20
N THR A 100 -15.28 -17.86 8.25
CA THR A 100 -15.27 -16.89 7.15
C THR A 100 -13.86 -16.32 6.93
N ASN A 101 -13.64 -15.69 5.78
CA ASN A 101 -12.41 -14.95 5.52
C ASN A 101 -12.16 -13.87 6.58
N ALA A 102 -13.20 -13.14 6.97
CA ALA A 102 -13.11 -12.08 7.98
C ALA A 102 -12.69 -12.63 9.35
N GLU A 103 -13.36 -13.68 9.83
CA GLU A 103 -13.06 -14.32 11.12
C GLU A 103 -11.65 -14.94 11.14
N ALA A 104 -11.25 -15.62 10.06
CA ALA A 104 -9.93 -16.22 9.97
C ALA A 104 -8.82 -15.15 9.96
N ALA A 105 -9.06 -14.03 9.28
CA ALA A 105 -8.16 -12.89 9.26
C ALA A 105 -8.06 -12.23 10.63
N SER A 106 -9.19 -11.84 11.22
CA SER A 106 -9.30 -11.23 12.55
C SER A 106 -8.63 -12.09 13.64
N LYS A 107 -8.97 -13.38 13.70
CA LYS A 107 -8.52 -14.27 14.78
C LYS A 107 -7.06 -14.69 14.64
N TYR A 108 -6.61 -14.94 13.40
CA TYR A 108 -5.34 -15.63 13.16
C TYR A 108 -4.36 -14.89 12.25
N GLY A 109 -4.72 -13.72 11.75
CA GLY A 109 -3.96 -12.99 10.73
C GLY A 109 -3.83 -13.77 9.42
N LEU A 110 -4.83 -14.59 9.10
CA LEU A 110 -4.84 -15.35 7.84
C LEU A 110 -5.31 -14.46 6.71
N ALA A 111 -4.49 -14.37 5.66
CA ALA A 111 -4.90 -13.78 4.41
C ALA A 111 -6.17 -14.45 3.83
N PRO A 112 -7.09 -13.66 3.24
CA PRO A 112 -8.34 -14.17 2.68
C PRO A 112 -8.11 -15.03 1.44
N ILE A 113 -8.98 -16.02 1.25
CA ILE A 113 -9.07 -16.82 0.02
C ILE A 113 -9.88 -16.00 -1.01
N LEU A 114 -9.36 -15.92 -2.23
CA LEU A 114 -9.91 -15.09 -3.31
C LEU A 114 -10.77 -15.88 -4.31
N ASP A 115 -10.59 -17.19 -4.39
CA ASP A 115 -11.29 -18.03 -5.34
C ASP A 115 -11.45 -19.47 -4.84
N ASP A 116 -12.32 -20.24 -5.50
CA ASP A 116 -12.54 -21.66 -5.19
C ASP A 116 -11.30 -22.53 -5.43
N ALA A 117 -10.36 -22.07 -6.26
CA ALA A 117 -9.08 -22.74 -6.46
C ALA A 117 -8.17 -22.64 -5.23
N GLY A 118 -8.47 -21.73 -4.29
CA GLY A 118 -7.74 -21.52 -3.05
C GLY A 118 -6.61 -20.52 -3.17
N SER A 119 -6.65 -19.63 -4.16
CA SER A 119 -5.73 -18.50 -4.25
C SER A 119 -5.91 -17.58 -3.04
N VAL A 120 -4.83 -16.97 -2.57
CA VAL A 120 -4.80 -16.18 -1.34
C VAL A 120 -4.31 -14.76 -1.63
N ALA A 121 -4.90 -13.74 -1.00
CA ALA A 121 -4.36 -12.38 -1.06
C ALA A 121 -3.14 -12.24 -0.14
N THR A 122 -1.94 -12.27 -0.68
CA THR A 122 -0.72 -12.02 0.11
C THR A 122 -0.31 -10.55 0.08
N LEU A 123 0.38 -10.09 1.12
CA LEU A 123 0.95 -8.75 1.16
C LEU A 123 2.27 -8.76 0.38
N HIS A 124 2.31 -8.09 -0.77
CA HIS A 124 3.46 -8.13 -1.68
C HIS A 124 4.04 -6.73 -1.91
N HIS A 125 5.37 -6.61 -1.85
CA HIS A 125 6.06 -5.37 -2.15
C HIS A 125 6.11 -5.10 -3.66
N SER A 126 5.89 -3.86 -4.08
CA SER A 126 6.12 -3.46 -5.47
C SER A 126 7.58 -3.65 -5.86
N GLN A 127 7.83 -4.26 -7.02
CA GLN A 127 9.15 -4.39 -7.65
C GLN A 127 10.26 -4.99 -6.75
N GLN A 128 9.88 -5.76 -5.73
CA GLN A 128 10.81 -6.31 -4.72
C GLN A 128 11.63 -5.23 -3.98
N LYS A 129 11.11 -4.01 -3.84
CA LYS A 129 11.72 -2.99 -2.95
C LYS A 129 11.30 -3.29 -1.51
N GLY A 130 12.26 -3.56 -0.63
CA GLY A 130 11.99 -3.94 0.76
C GLY A 130 11.33 -2.84 1.63
N VAL A 131 11.16 -1.63 1.13
CA VAL A 131 10.49 -0.50 1.82
C VAL A 131 9.45 0.18 0.92
N GLY A 132 9.07 -0.47 -0.18
CA GLY A 132 8.11 0.07 -1.16
C GLY A 132 6.64 -0.13 -0.76
N PRO A 133 5.69 0.45 -1.54
CA PRO A 133 4.27 0.23 -1.33
C PRO A 133 3.91 -1.26 -1.42
N LEU A 134 2.92 -1.65 -0.64
CA LEU A 134 2.39 -3.00 -0.54
C LEU A 134 1.11 -3.15 -1.36
N PHE A 135 0.89 -4.35 -1.87
CA PHE A 135 -0.28 -4.73 -2.65
C PHE A 135 -0.83 -6.04 -2.11
N GLU A 136 -2.16 -6.12 -1.96
CA GLU A 136 -2.86 -7.38 -1.72
C GLU A 136 -2.88 -8.20 -3.03
N ALA A 137 -1.81 -8.96 -3.29
CA ALA A 137 -1.59 -9.71 -4.51
C ALA A 137 -2.08 -11.15 -4.39
N SER A 138 -2.81 -11.64 -5.39
CA SER A 138 -3.26 -13.04 -5.45
C SER A 138 -2.09 -13.99 -5.70
N THR A 139 -2.01 -15.08 -4.92
CA THR A 139 -1.06 -16.17 -5.16
C THR A 139 -1.22 -16.84 -6.52
N ARG A 140 -2.37 -16.69 -7.20
CA ARG A 140 -2.54 -17.12 -8.60
C ARG A 140 -1.45 -16.54 -9.51
N TYR A 141 -0.99 -15.34 -9.19
CA TYR A 141 0.02 -14.61 -9.96
C TYR A 141 1.45 -14.91 -9.52
N HIS A 142 1.67 -15.69 -8.45
CA HIS A 142 3.00 -16.05 -7.96
C HIS A 142 3.72 -17.06 -8.87
N ASN A 143 2.98 -17.78 -9.72
CA ASN A 143 3.51 -18.81 -10.62
C ASN A 143 3.27 -18.55 -12.11
N ILE A 144 3.02 -17.29 -12.54
CA ILE A 144 3.00 -17.00 -13.98
C ILE A 144 4.43 -17.14 -14.51
N SER A 145 4.72 -18.32 -15.04
CA SER A 145 5.98 -18.75 -15.67
C SER A 145 6.24 -18.09 -17.03
N ASN A 146 5.47 -17.06 -17.39
CA ASN A 146 5.62 -16.38 -18.67
C ASN A 146 6.97 -15.64 -18.69
N ALA A 147 7.95 -16.32 -19.27
CA ALA A 147 9.37 -16.18 -19.00
C ALA A 147 10.02 -14.87 -19.47
N LYS A 148 9.24 -13.90 -19.96
CA LYS A 148 9.75 -12.62 -20.45
C LYS A 148 9.61 -11.48 -19.44
N ARG A 149 8.55 -11.40 -18.61
CA ARG A 149 8.39 -10.37 -17.55
C ARG A 149 7.36 -10.83 -16.48
N PRO A 150 7.73 -11.61 -15.45
CA PRO A 150 6.81 -11.95 -14.38
C PRO A 150 6.36 -10.68 -13.64
N PRO A 151 5.06 -10.40 -13.50
CA PRO A 151 4.56 -9.15 -12.88
C PRO A 151 5.02 -8.95 -11.43
N LEU A 152 5.22 -10.06 -10.70
CA LEU A 152 5.61 -10.07 -9.28
C LEU A 152 7.10 -10.40 -9.04
N HIS A 153 7.80 -10.91 -10.06
CA HIS A 153 9.21 -11.35 -9.97
C HIS A 153 9.99 -11.06 -11.28
N PRO A 154 10.24 -9.79 -11.62
CA PRO A 154 11.02 -9.45 -12.81
C PRO A 154 12.48 -9.94 -12.75
N TYR A 155 13.00 -10.22 -11.56
CA TYR A 155 14.37 -10.70 -11.34
C TYR A 155 14.36 -12.16 -10.89
N LYS A 156 14.49 -13.08 -11.86
CA LYS A 156 14.67 -14.51 -11.56
C LYS A 156 15.90 -14.70 -10.66
N GLY A 157 15.71 -15.36 -9.51
CA GLY A 157 16.80 -15.86 -8.67
C GLY A 157 17.54 -14.86 -7.77
N LYS A 158 17.18 -13.57 -7.76
CA LYS A 158 17.73 -12.59 -6.80
C LYS A 158 16.64 -12.16 -5.82
N LEU A 159 16.86 -12.38 -4.52
CA LEU A 159 16.04 -11.80 -3.46
C LEU A 159 16.25 -10.27 -3.48
N ASN A 160 15.19 -9.49 -3.63
CA ASN A 160 15.14 -8.04 -3.38
C ASN A 160 16.37 -7.24 -3.88
N PRO A 161 16.55 -7.05 -5.20
CA PRO A 161 17.74 -6.39 -5.74
C PRO A 161 17.87 -4.90 -5.37
N PHE A 162 16.83 -4.28 -4.81
CA PHE A 162 16.83 -2.90 -4.36
C PHE A 162 16.29 -2.81 -2.92
N TYR A 163 17.07 -2.22 -2.01
CA TYR A 163 16.77 -2.13 -0.58
C TYR A 163 16.39 -3.49 0.02
N PRO A 164 17.29 -4.50 -0.02
CA PRO A 164 17.01 -5.78 0.60
C PRO A 164 16.76 -5.60 2.09
N MET A 165 15.64 -6.12 2.59
CA MET A 165 15.47 -6.34 4.03
C MET A 165 16.51 -7.36 4.49
N ASP A 166 17.15 -7.09 5.62
CA ASP A 166 17.96 -8.09 6.31
C ASP A 166 17.07 -9.24 6.84
N GLU A 167 17.69 -10.34 7.27
CA GLU A 167 16.97 -11.53 7.74
C GLU A 167 15.97 -11.21 8.87
N PRO A 168 16.36 -10.44 9.90
CA PRO A 168 15.45 -10.04 10.98
C PRO A 168 14.26 -9.22 10.49
N THR A 169 14.47 -8.19 9.66
CA THR A 169 13.38 -7.35 9.15
C THR A 169 12.43 -8.15 8.26
N ARG A 170 12.96 -9.02 7.40
CA ARG A 170 12.14 -9.92 6.57
C ARG A 170 11.29 -10.85 7.45
N LYS A 171 11.87 -11.38 8.52
CA LYS A 171 11.16 -12.26 9.46
C LYS A 171 10.09 -11.51 10.24
N ALA A 172 10.36 -10.27 10.67
CA ALA A 172 9.38 -9.39 11.29
C ALA A 172 8.22 -9.11 10.33
N PHE A 173 8.48 -8.76 9.07
CA PHE A 173 7.44 -8.54 8.07
C PHE A 173 6.53 -9.78 7.90
N GLN A 174 7.13 -10.96 7.76
CA GLN A 174 6.39 -12.20 7.52
C GLN A 174 5.59 -12.67 8.75
N LYS A 175 6.14 -12.50 9.96
CA LYS A 175 5.60 -13.09 11.20
C LYS A 175 4.83 -12.11 12.06
N VAL A 176 4.99 -10.80 11.84
CA VAL A 176 4.34 -9.76 12.64
C VAL A 176 3.55 -8.84 11.72
N ASP A 177 4.20 -8.10 10.83
CA ASP A 177 3.53 -7.05 10.04
C ASP A 177 2.39 -7.60 9.21
N SER A 178 2.63 -8.67 8.44
CA SER A 178 1.59 -9.25 7.61
C SER A 178 0.47 -9.86 8.44
N ILE A 179 0.77 -10.43 9.61
CA ILE A 179 -0.25 -11.03 10.48
C ILE A 179 -1.13 -9.94 11.08
N ASN A 180 -0.53 -8.90 11.63
CA ASN A 180 -1.25 -7.78 12.25
C ASN A 180 -2.06 -6.98 11.22
N TYR A 181 -1.53 -6.81 10.02
CA TYR A 181 -2.26 -6.22 8.91
C TYR A 181 -3.55 -6.99 8.61
N TRP A 182 -3.48 -8.32 8.45
CA TRP A 182 -4.65 -9.13 8.17
C TRP A 182 -5.64 -9.19 9.34
N LYS A 183 -5.15 -9.19 10.58
CA LYS A 183 -6.04 -9.06 11.75
C LYS A 183 -6.84 -7.76 11.71
N THR A 184 -6.17 -6.65 11.40
CA THR A 184 -6.80 -5.33 11.27
C THR A 184 -7.85 -5.35 10.16
N ARG A 185 -7.50 -5.84 8.97
CA ARG A 185 -8.44 -5.99 7.84
C ARG A 185 -9.64 -6.87 8.17
N GLY A 186 -9.41 -7.98 8.86
CA GLY A 186 -10.48 -8.89 9.28
C GLY A 186 -11.41 -8.25 10.30
N ASN A 187 -10.87 -7.51 11.28
CA ASN A 187 -11.67 -6.77 12.25
C ASN A 187 -12.52 -5.68 11.57
N GLU A 188 -11.93 -4.92 10.65
CA GLU A 188 -12.65 -3.92 9.85
C GLU A 188 -13.80 -4.56 9.05
N ALA A 189 -13.56 -5.72 8.43
CA ALA A 189 -14.58 -6.45 7.69
C ALA A 189 -15.71 -7.02 8.58
N LEU A 190 -15.44 -7.27 9.86
CA LEU A 190 -16.44 -7.66 10.86
C LEU A 190 -17.18 -6.46 11.48
N GLY A 191 -16.87 -5.23 11.05
CA GLY A 191 -17.48 -4.01 11.57
C GLY A 191 -16.83 -3.48 12.86
N GLY A 192 -15.62 -3.93 13.19
CA GLY A 192 -14.83 -3.35 14.27
C GLY A 192 -14.24 -2.00 13.87
N ASN A 193 -14.39 -1.01 14.74
CA ASN A 193 -13.72 0.31 14.65
C ASN A 193 -12.33 0.25 15.27
#